data_AF-A0A2T4V8R8-F1
#
_entry.id   AF-A0A2T4V8R8-F1
#
_cell.length_a   1.000
_cell.length_b   1.000
_cell.length_c   1.000
_cell.angle_alpha   90.00
_cell.angle_beta   90.00
_cell.angle_gamma   90.00
#
_symmetry.space_group_name_H-M   'P 1'
#
loop_
_entity.id
_entity.type
_entity.pdbx_description
1 polymer ?
#
loop_
_entity_poly.entity_id
_entity_poly.type
_entity_poly.pdbx_seq_one_letter_code
_entity_poly.pdbx_strand_id
1 'polypeptide(L)'
;MWIETIVMPREEPAAHYRAAPQRDRSVAYAAACAEGEHFHDTVLSYLRSHQLMEAVRWVSAPGSIPMVTLHCTFGVLEQLQKEPRFEAGRSLTLTGF
;
A
#
# COMPACT_ATOMS: atom_id res chain seq x y z
N MET A 1 3.39 12.89 16.73
CA MET A 1 3.74 13.49 15.41
C MET A 1 3.06 12.67 14.32
N TRP A 2 2.42 13.32 13.34
CA TRP A 2 1.77 12.68 12.19
C TRP A 2 2.75 12.61 11.01
N ILE A 3 2.72 11.52 10.25
CA ILE A 3 3.64 11.24 9.14
C ILE A 3 2.91 10.64 7.96
N GLU A 4 3.41 10.90 6.77
CA GLU A 4 2.99 10.20 5.57
C GLU A 4 3.79 8.89 5.42
N THR A 5 3.06 7.80 5.25
CA THR A 5 3.57 6.43 5.15
C THR A 5 3.06 5.81 3.86
N ILE A 6 3.95 5.17 3.12
CA ILE A 6 3.61 4.39 1.93
C ILE A 6 3.66 2.92 2.35
N VAL A 7 2.62 2.18 2.01
CA VAL A 7 2.50 0.74 2.23
C VAL A 7 2.39 0.05 0.87
N MET A 8 3.23 -0.95 0.66
CA MET A 8 3.26 -1.80 -0.53
C MET A 8 3.14 -3.27 -0.10
N PRO A 9 2.68 -4.18 -0.96
CA PRO A 9 2.79 -5.60 -0.71
C PRO A 9 4.28 -5.95 -0.61
N ARG A 10 4.65 -6.75 0.39
CA ARG A 10 6.03 -7.25 0.46
C ARG A 10 6.24 -8.21 -0.71
N GLU A 11 7.21 -7.90 -1.57
CA GLU A 11 7.62 -8.83 -2.63
C GLU A 11 8.25 -10.07 -1.99
N GLU A 12 7.66 -11.25 -2.19
CA GLU A 12 8.38 -12.49 -1.92
C GLU A 12 9.55 -12.59 -2.92
N PRO A 13 10.75 -13.01 -2.50
CA PRO A 13 11.95 -13.08 -3.36
C PRO A 13 11.86 -14.09 -4.53
N ALA A 14 10.66 -14.56 -4.87
CA ALA A 14 10.37 -15.49 -5.95
C ALA A 14 9.30 -14.99 -6.94
N ALA A 15 8.92 -13.70 -6.91
CA ALA A 15 8.11 -13.13 -7.98
C ALA A 15 8.95 -13.01 -9.26
N HIS A 16 9.08 -14.13 -9.99
CA HIS A 16 9.59 -14.16 -11.35
C HIS A 16 8.90 -13.05 -12.15
N TYR A 17 9.66 -12.05 -12.60
CA TYR A 17 9.19 -11.07 -13.56
C TYR A 17 8.59 -11.81 -14.76
N ARG A 18 7.26 -11.88 -14.82
CA ARG A 18 6.54 -12.38 -16.00
C ARG A 18 6.40 -11.20 -16.92
N ALA A 19 7.11 -11.24 -18.04
CA ALA A 19 6.90 -10.31 -19.14
C ALA A 19 5.39 -10.25 -19.43
N ALA A 20 4.82 -9.05 -19.40
CA ALA A 20 3.40 -8.85 -19.66
C ALA A 20 3.08 -9.47 -21.02
N PRO A 21 2.21 -10.50 -21.11
CA PRO A 21 1.73 -10.92 -22.42
C PRO A 21 1.08 -9.69 -23.08
N GLN A 22 1.24 -9.52 -24.39
CA GLN A 22 0.50 -8.54 -25.18
C GLN A 22 -1.00 -8.90 -25.15
N ARG A 23 -1.63 -8.70 -23.99
CA ARG A 23 -3.07 -8.68 -23.82
C ARG A 23 -3.52 -7.24 -23.96
N ASP A 24 -4.78 -7.11 -24.37
CA ASP A 24 -5.46 -5.83 -24.49
C ASP A 24 -5.16 -4.94 -23.27
N ARG A 25 -4.63 -3.73 -23.53
CA ARG A 25 -4.21 -2.79 -22.48
C ARG A 25 -5.36 -2.48 -21.52
N SER A 26 -6.60 -2.50 -22.00
CA SER A 26 -7.79 -2.24 -21.20
C SER A 26 -8.06 -3.37 -20.19
N VAL A 27 -7.91 -4.63 -20.60
CA VAL A 27 -8.07 -5.80 -19.72
C VAL A 27 -6.93 -5.85 -18.69
N ALA A 28 -5.70 -5.55 -19.11
CA ALA A 28 -4.56 -5.48 -18.20
C ALA A 28 -4.72 -4.37 -17.15
N TYR A 29 -5.22 -3.20 -17.56
CA TYR A 29 -5.48 -2.09 -16.66
C TYR A 29 -6.60 -2.41 -15.66
N ALA A 30 -7.71 -3.00 -16.12
CA ALA A 30 -8.80 -3.39 -15.24
C ALA A 30 -8.36 -4.41 -14.18
N ALA A 31 -7.52 -5.38 -14.57
CA ALA A 31 -6.93 -6.32 -13.62
C ALA A 31 -6.03 -5.61 -12.59
N ALA A 32 -5.19 -4.68 -13.03
CA ALA A 32 -4.33 -3.90 -12.14
C ALA A 32 -5.12 -3.02 -11.15
N CYS A 33 -6.24 -2.43 -11.58
CA CYS A 33 -7.16 -1.71 -10.68
C CYS A 33 -7.78 -2.64 -9.64
N ALA A 34 -8.24 -3.83 -10.03
CA ALA A 34 -8.80 -4.80 -9.09
C ALA A 34 -7.76 -5.27 -8.06
N GLU A 35 -6.50 -5.45 -8.47
CA GLU A 35 -5.38 -5.75 -7.56
C GLU A 35 -5.12 -4.60 -6.58
N GLY A 36 -5.15 -3.35 -7.05
CA GLY A 36 -5.01 -2.18 -6.20
C GLY A 36 -6.15 -2.01 -5.19
N GLU A 37 -7.40 -2.25 -5.61
CA GLU A 37 -8.57 -2.28 -4.72
C GLU A 37 -8.44 -3.36 -3.64
N HIS A 38 -8.09 -4.58 -4.04
CA HIS A 38 -7.90 -5.69 -3.12
C HIS A 38 -6.80 -5.42 -2.09
N PHE A 39 -5.68 -4.83 -2.52
CA PHE A 39 -4.59 -4.46 -1.62
C PHE A 39 -5.02 -3.37 -0.65
N HIS A 40 -5.70 -2.33 -1.14
CA HIS A 40 -6.25 -1.26 -0.31
C HIS A 40 -7.19 -1.80 0.78
N ASP A 41 -8.11 -2.70 0.42
CA ASP A 41 -9.03 -3.32 1.37
C ASP A 41 -8.31 -4.21 2.40
N THR A 42 -7.22 -4.87 1.99
CA THR A 42 -6.37 -5.66 2.89
C THR A 42 -5.70 -4.77 3.94
N VAL A 43 -5.16 -3.62 3.53
CA VAL A 43 -4.56 -2.64 4.45
C VAL A 43 -5.61 -2.07 5.41
N LEU A 44 -6.78 -1.67 4.90
CA LEU A 44 -7.87 -1.17 5.74
C LEU A 44 -8.37 -2.22 6.74
N SER A 45 -8.51 -3.46 6.30
CA SER A 45 -8.94 -4.57 7.16
C SER A 45 -7.93 -4.82 8.28
N TYR A 46 -6.63 -4.75 7.99
CA TYR A 46 -5.57 -4.84 8.99
C TYR A 46 -5.63 -3.70 10.01
N LEU A 47 -5.79 -2.45 9.55
CA LEU A 47 -5.87 -1.29 10.43
C LEU A 47 -7.08 -1.37 11.37
N ARG A 48 -8.22 -1.85 10.86
CA ARG A 48 -9.44 -2.06 11.66
C ARG A 48 -9.26 -3.18 12.67
N SER A 49 -8.71 -4.33 12.28
CA SER A 49 -8.55 -5.48 13.19
C SER A 49 -7.58 -5.20 14.34
N HIS A 50 -6.59 -4.33 14.12
CA HIS A 50 -5.63 -3.90 15.14
C HIS A 50 -6.02 -2.60 15.86
N GLN A 51 -7.24 -2.09 15.65
CA GLN A 51 -7.74 -0.86 16.27
C GLN A 51 -6.86 0.38 16.01
N LEU A 52 -6.18 0.42 14.86
CA LEU A 52 -5.24 1.48 14.49
C LEU A 52 -5.93 2.67 13.80
N MET A 53 -7.22 2.56 13.48
CA MET A 53 -7.95 3.57 12.71
C MET A 53 -7.98 4.96 13.37
N GLU A 54 -7.99 5.04 14.71
CA GLU A 54 -7.95 6.32 15.43
C GLU A 54 -6.60 7.04 15.27
N ALA A 55 -5.55 6.29 14.95
CA ALA A 55 -4.20 6.78 14.71
C ALA A 55 -3.89 7.00 13.21
N VAL A 56 -4.93 7.02 12.36
CA VAL A 56 -4.87 7.30 10.92
C VAL A 56 -5.79 8.47 10.59
N ARG A 57 -5.24 9.53 9.99
CA ARG A 57 -5.99 10.73 9.57
C ARG A 57 -6.66 10.57 8.22
N TRP A 58 -5.97 9.96 7.27
CA TRP A 58 -6.51 9.70 5.94
C TRP A 58 -5.76 8.55 5.27
N VAL A 59 -6.43 7.97 4.28
CA VAL A 59 -5.95 6.86 3.44
C VAL A 59 -6.21 7.23 1.99
N SER A 60 -5.24 7.02 1.09
CA SER A 60 -5.40 7.28 -0.34
C SER A 60 -6.45 6.36 -0.95
N ALA A 61 -7.17 6.84 -1.98
CA ALA A 61 -7.99 5.98 -2.81
C ALA A 61 -7.12 4.88 -3.49
N PRO A 62 -7.69 3.70 -3.79
CA PRO A 62 -7.01 2.68 -4.56
C PRO A 62 -6.71 3.17 -5.98
N GLY A 63 -5.55 2.77 -6.51
CA GLY A 63 -5.15 3.03 -7.89
C GLY A 63 -4.88 1.73 -8.65
N SER A 64 -4.32 1.82 -9.85
CA SER A 64 -3.87 0.66 -10.63
C SER A 64 -2.54 0.06 -10.15
N ILE A 65 -1.97 0.60 -9.07
CA ILE A 65 -0.75 0.11 -8.44
C ILE A 65 -1.15 -0.35 -7.03
N PRO A 66 -0.75 -1.56 -6.59
CA PRO A 66 -1.03 -2.06 -5.26
C PRO A 66 -0.16 -1.30 -4.23
N MET A 67 -0.56 -0.07 -3.92
CA MET A 67 0.12 0.84 -3.00
C MET A 67 -0.92 1.68 -2.27
N VAL A 68 -0.70 1.91 -0.98
CA VAL A 68 -1.56 2.75 -0.15
C VAL A 68 -0.72 3.81 0.54
N THR A 69 -1.13 5.07 0.39
CA THR A 69 -0.57 6.18 1.16
C THR A 69 -1.46 6.46 2.37
N LEU A 70 -0.85 6.51 3.55
CA LEU A 70 -1.49 6.74 4.83
C LEU A 70 -0.88 7.98 5.48
N HIS A 71 -1.71 8.82 6.10
CA HIS A 71 -1.21 9.80 7.05
C HIS A 71 -1.56 9.34 8.47
N CYS A 72 -0.56 8.86 9.20
CA CYS A 72 -0.75 8.15 10.46
C CYS A 72 0.27 8.56 11.52
N THR A 73 0.19 8.00 12.71
CA THR A 73 1.25 8.15 13.72
C THR A 73 2.39 7.17 13.48
N PHE A 74 3.54 7.40 14.14
CA PHE A 74 4.68 6.47 14.10
C PHE A 74 4.33 5.06 14.60
N GLY A 75 3.46 4.95 15.61
CA GLY A 75 3.06 3.63 16.12
C GLY A 75 2.36 2.78 15.06
N VAL A 76 1.57 3.40 14.17
CA VAL A 76 0.94 2.70 13.04
C VAL A 76 2.00 2.20 12.05
N LEU A 77 2.99 3.04 11.73
CA LEU A 77 4.11 2.65 10.87
C LEU A 77 4.87 1.44 11.45
N GLU A 78 5.20 1.47 12.75
CA GLU A 78 5.93 0.37 13.40
C GLU A 78 5.14 -0.95 13.37
N GLN A 79 3.81 -0.89 13.50
CA GLN A 79 2.96 -2.08 13.38
C GLN A 79 2.92 -2.61 11.94
N LEU A 80 2.75 -1.72 10.96
CA LEU A 80 2.78 -2.08 9.55
C LEU A 80 4.11 -2.70 9.12
N GLN A 81 5.24 -2.22 9.69
CA GLN A 81 6.57 -2.79 9.42
C GLN A 81 6.78 -4.17 10.02
N LYS A 82 6.07 -4.52 11.10
CA LYS A 82 6.12 -5.83 11.74
C LYS A 82 5.28 -6.87 11.02
N GLU A 83 4.26 -6.44 10.28
CA GLU A 83 3.37 -7.33 9.55
C GLU A 83 4.09 -7.91 8.32
N PRO A 84 4.22 -9.25 8.20
CA PRO A 84 4.95 -9.88 7.11
C PRO A 84 4.38 -9.60 5.71
N ARG A 85 3.08 -9.29 5.61
CA ARG A 85 2.41 -9.02 4.33
C ARG A 85 2.77 -7.66 3.71
N PHE A 86 3.29 -6.74 4.51
CA PHE A 86 3.47 -5.34 4.09
C PHE A 86 4.93 -4.93 4.11
N GLU A 87 5.29 -4.09 3.16
CA GLU A 87 6.45 -3.23 3.23
C GLU A 87 5.97 -1.80 3.45
N ALA A 88 6.34 -1.20 4.59
CA ALA A 88 5.90 0.14 4.96
C ALA A 88 7.09 1.07 5.22
N GLY A 89 7.06 2.23 4.59
CA GLY A 89 8.10 3.24 4.67
C GLY A 89 7.54 4.64 4.82
N ARG A 90 8.34 5.54 5.39
CA ARG A 90 7.98 6.97 5.42
C ARG A 90 8.12 7.54 4.01
N SER A 91 7.10 8.25 3.55
CA SER A 91 7.22 9.05 2.33
C SER A 91 8.25 10.14 2.59
N LEU A 92 9.29 10.18 1.76
CA LEU A 92 10.21 11.31 1.72
C LEU A 92 9.57 12.37 0.84
N THR A 93 8.91 13.36 1.43
CA THR A 93 8.62 14.60 0.72
C THR A 93 9.95 15.24 0.35
N LEU A 94 10.33 15.14 -0.92
CA LEU A 94 11.48 15.83 -1.49
C LEU A 94 11.23 17.34 -1.38
N THR A 95 11.63 17.91 -0.25
CA THR A 95 11.52 19.35 -0.03
C THR A 95 12.87 19.93 -0.41
N GLY A 96 13.02 20.37 -1.66
CA GLY A 96 14.22 21.06 -2.12
C GLY A 96 14.47 20.89 -3.62
N PHE A 97 14.05 21.89 -4.40
CA PHE A 97 14.79 22.36 -5.58
C PHE A 97 15.58 23.59 -5.16
#